data_AF-A0A561UPM8-F1
#
_entry.id   AF-A0A561UPM8-F1
#
_cell.length_a   1.000
_cell.length_b   1.000
_cell.length_c   1.000
_cell.angle_alpha   90.00
_cell.angle_beta   90.00
_cell.angle_gamma   90.00
#
_symmetry.space_group_name_H-M   'P 1'
#
loop_
_entity.id
_entity.type
_entity.pdbx_description
1 polymer ?
#
loop_
_entity_poly.entity_id
_entity_poly.type
_entity_poly.pdbx_seq_one_letter_code
_entity_poly.pdbx_strand_id
1 'polypeptide(L)'
;MSTRFPLPASILLLRARGEWRHSTVDIKGGRTCGGLGGLPADAGPERARAAAEAMLAGLGEEFFGGPLTVDWAPGGLTGEVTPAQR
;
A
#
# COMPACT_ATOMS: atom_id res chain seq x y z
N MET A 1 7.98 -18.34 -12.46
CA MET A 1 6.58 -17.86 -12.57
C MET A 1 6.65 -16.40 -12.97
N SER A 2 6.17 -16.03 -14.16
CA SER A 2 6.14 -14.64 -14.59
C SER A 2 5.10 -13.90 -13.77
N THR A 3 5.51 -13.00 -12.87
CA THR A 3 4.59 -12.15 -12.13
C THR A 3 3.87 -11.25 -13.14
N ARG A 4 2.56 -11.50 -13.32
CA ARG A 4 1.71 -10.77 -14.25
C ARG A 4 1.55 -9.29 -13.89
N PHE A 5 1.92 -8.94 -12.65
CA PHE A 5 1.81 -7.60 -12.09
C PHE A 5 3.22 -7.04 -11.80
N PRO A 6 3.50 -5.77 -12.16
CA PRO A 6 4.73 -5.11 -11.74
C PRO A 6 4.72 -4.87 -10.22
N LEU A 7 5.90 -4.90 -9.60
CA LEU A 7 6.06 -4.69 -8.16
C LEU A 7 5.64 -3.26 -7.78
N PRO A 8 4.82 -3.06 -6.73
CA PRO A 8 4.58 -1.74 -6.16
C PRO A 8 5.90 -1.13 -5.64
N ALA A 9 6.14 0.13 -5.97
CA ALA A 9 7.34 0.87 -5.57
C ALA A 9 7.04 1.98 -4.56
N SER A 10 5.85 2.58 -4.62
CA SER A 10 5.41 3.55 -3.63
C SER A 10 3.90 3.48 -3.39
N ILE A 11 3.48 4.03 -2.26
CA ILE A 11 2.08 4.14 -1.85
C ILE A 11 1.79 5.54 -1.31
N LEU A 12 0.60 6.05 -1.63
CA LEU A 12 0.03 7.26 -1.07
C LEU A 12 -1.33 6.94 -0.46
N LEU A 13 -1.55 7.40 0.78
CA LEU A 13 -2.82 7.33 1.47
C LEU A 13 -3.61 8.63 1.27
N LEU A 14 -4.89 8.47 1.01
CA LEU A 14 -5.81 9.55 0.70
C LEU A 14 -7.02 9.45 1.63
N ARG A 15 -7.34 10.54 2.30
CA ARG A 15 -8.61 10.67 3.01
C ARG A 15 -9.68 11.10 2.01
N ALA A 16 -10.52 10.16 1.57
CA ALA A 16 -11.66 10.46 0.71
C ALA A 16 -12.93 10.66 1.54
N ARG A 17 -13.99 11.17 0.93
CA ARG A 17 -15.31 11.24 1.59
C ARG A 17 -15.81 9.82 1.84
N GLY A 18 -15.98 9.46 3.11
CA GLY A 18 -16.49 8.16 3.55
C GLY A 18 -15.41 7.19 4.03
N GLU A 19 -14.34 7.00 3.26
CA GLU A 19 -13.30 6.02 3.59
C GLU A 19 -11.87 6.50 3.26
N TRP A 20 -10.90 5.86 3.91
CA TRP A 20 -9.51 5.92 3.50
C TRP A 20 -9.30 5.14 2.20
N ARG A 21 -8.47 5.71 1.34
CA ARG A 21 -8.09 5.16 0.04
C ARG A 21 -6.58 5.12 -0.08
N HIS A 22 -6.09 4.35 -1.05
CA HIS A 22 -4.69 4.32 -1.41
C HIS A 22 -4.51 4.50 -2.92
N SER A 23 -3.31 4.95 -3.29
CA SER A 23 -2.79 4.95 -4.65
C SER A 23 -1.39 4.36 -4.60
N THR A 24 -1.17 3.21 -5.23
CA THR A 24 0.16 2.64 -5.41
C THR A 24 0.70 3.00 -6.80
N VAL A 25 2.02 3.20 -6.88
CA VAL A 25 2.74 3.33 -8.15
C VAL A 25 3.73 2.18 -8.24
N ASP A 26 3.69 1.46 -9.35
CA ASP A 26 4.57 0.33 -9.61
C ASP A 26 5.90 0.74 -10.26
N ILE A 27 6.86 -0.18 -10.32
CA ILE A 27 8.19 0.05 -10.91
C ILE A 27 8.18 0.44 -12.40
N LYS A 28 7.06 0.26 -13.10
CA LYS A 28 6.87 0.69 -14.51
C LYS A 28 6.12 2.02 -14.59
N GLY A 29 5.79 2.65 -13.46
CA GLY A 29 5.02 3.88 -13.39
C GLY A 29 3.50 3.66 -13.48
N GLY A 30 3.03 2.42 -13.51
CA GLY A 30 1.60 2.11 -13.48
C GLY A 30 0.99 2.49 -12.13
N ARG A 31 -0.23 3.02 -12.15
CA ARG A 31 -0.93 3.47 -10.94
C ARG A 31 -2.18 2.64 -10.68
N THR A 32 -2.31 2.15 -9.45
CA THR A 32 -3.50 1.44 -8.98
C THR A 32 -4.10 2.16 -7.78
N CYS A 33 -5.41 2.42 -7.82
CA CYS A 33 -6.13 3.09 -6.75
C CYS A 33 -7.19 2.15 -6.15
N GLY A 34 -7.40 2.22 -4.84
CA GLY A 34 -8.36 1.37 -4.14
C GLY A 34 -8.77 1.94 -2.78
N GLY A 35 -9.76 1.30 -2.16
CA GLY A 35 -10.15 1.59 -0.77
C GLY A 35 -9.34 0.75 0.21
N LEU A 36 -9.12 1.25 1.42
CA LEU A 36 -8.49 0.49 2.51
C LEU A 36 -9.53 -0.33 3.28
N GLY A 37 -10.26 -1.20 2.57
CA GLY A 37 -11.20 -2.14 3.17
C GLY A 37 -12.36 -1.50 3.95
N GLY A 38 -12.84 -0.33 3.52
CA GLY A 38 -13.91 0.40 4.21
C GLY A 38 -13.48 1.10 5.50
N LEU A 39 -12.17 1.28 5.74
CA LEU A 39 -11.69 2.04 6.88
C LEU A 39 -12.30 3.46 6.88
N PRO A 40 -13.07 3.86 7.91
CA PRO A 40 -13.74 5.15 7.94
C PRO A 40 -12.78 6.33 7.82
N ALA A 41 -13.17 7.36 7.07
CA ALA A 41 -12.30 8.51 6.79
C ALA A 41 -11.84 9.26 8.06
N ASP A 42 -12.60 9.20 9.15
CA ASP A 42 -12.25 9.81 10.45
C ASP A 42 -11.20 9.01 11.24
N ALA A 43 -10.87 7.78 10.83
CA ALA A 43 -9.78 7.02 11.41
C ALA A 43 -8.45 7.81 11.29
N GLY A 44 -7.61 7.66 12.32
CA GLY A 44 -6.32 8.32 12.38
C GLY A 44 -5.32 7.78 11.34
N PRO A 45 -4.32 8.58 10.92
CA PRO A 45 -3.30 8.18 9.95
C PRO A 45 -2.57 6.88 10.29
N GLU A 46 -2.32 6.60 11.57
CA GLU A 46 -1.69 5.35 12.04
C GLU A 46 -2.51 4.11 11.66
N ARG A 47 -3.83 4.17 11.85
CA ARG A 47 -4.72 3.06 11.46
C ARG A 47 -4.77 2.89 9.95
N ALA A 48 -4.71 3.98 9.19
CA ALA A 48 -4.66 3.93 7.73
C ALA A 48 -3.34 3.31 7.23
N ARG A 49 -2.21 3.66 7.84
CA ARG A 49 -0.90 3.05 7.54
C ARG A 49 -0.90 1.55 7.83
N ALA A 50 -1.36 1.14 9.01
CA ALA A 50 -1.45 -0.28 9.38
C ALA A 50 -2.37 -1.07 8.42
N ALA A 51 -3.50 -0.50 8.01
CA ALA A 51 -4.39 -1.13 7.03
C ALA A 51 -3.72 -1.29 5.65
N ALA A 52 -2.96 -0.29 5.22
CA ALA A 52 -2.23 -0.31 3.96
C ALA A 52 -1.08 -1.32 3.96
N GLU A 53 -0.33 -1.42 5.07
CA GLU A 53 0.70 -2.43 5.27
C GLU A 53 0.12 -3.84 5.22
N ALA A 54 -1.00 -4.10 5.91
CA ALA A 54 -1.66 -5.40 5.89
C ALA A 54 -2.13 -5.79 4.48
N MET A 55 -2.67 -4.83 3.72
CA MET A 55 -3.03 -5.03 2.31
C MET A 55 -1.80 -5.38 1.46
N LEU A 56 -0.71 -4.62 1.58
CA LEU A 56 0.51 -4.86 0.82
C LEU A 56 1.21 -6.17 1.18
N ALA A 57 1.18 -6.56 2.46
CA ALA A 57 1.66 -7.86 2.90
C ALA A 57 0.90 -9.00 2.22
N GLY A 58 -0.44 -8.93 2.18
CA GLY A 58 -1.27 -9.92 1.48
C GLY A 58 -0.98 -10.00 -0.01
N LEU A 59 -0.86 -8.85 -0.68
CA LEU A 59 -0.47 -8.80 -2.10
C LEU A 59 0.94 -9.35 -2.34
N GLY A 60 1.86 -9.09 -1.41
CA GLY A 60 3.21 -9.64 -1.38
C GLY A 60 3.21 -11.17 -1.44
N GLU A 61 2.51 -11.79 -0.49
CA GLU A 61 2.41 -13.24 -0.41
C GLU A 61 1.74 -13.85 -1.65
N GLU A 62 0.66 -13.23 -2.12
CA GLU A 62 -0.12 -13.77 -3.25
C GLU A 62 0.61 -13.64 -4.61
N PHE A 63 1.26 -12.51 -4.86
CA PHE A 63 1.76 -12.17 -6.20
C PHE A 63 3.27 -12.04 -6.32
N PHE A 64 4.00 -11.81 -5.23
CA PHE A 64 5.43 -11.46 -5.26
C PHE A 64 6.33 -12.44 -4.51
N GLY A 65 5.76 -13.52 -3.96
CA GLY A 65 6.50 -14.58 -3.29
C GLY A 65 7.06 -14.20 -1.92
N GLY A 66 6.50 -13.16 -1.28
CA GLY A 66 6.85 -12.75 0.08
C GLY A 66 6.26 -11.38 0.43
N PRO A 67 6.20 -11.03 1.73
CA PRO A 67 5.48 -9.86 2.17
C PRO A 67 6.17 -8.57 1.70
N LEU A 68 5.37 -7.56 1.40
CA LEU A 68 5.86 -6.21 1.11
C LEU A 68 5.78 -5.37 2.38
N THR A 69 6.80 -4.56 2.61
CA THR A 69 6.88 -3.58 3.69
C THR A 69 6.81 -2.16 3.16
N VAL A 70 6.41 -1.22 4.01
CA VAL A 70 6.37 0.20 3.68
C VAL A 70 7.28 0.99 4.60
N ASP A 71 8.18 1.77 4.01
CA ASP A 71 8.90 2.82 4.73
C ASP A 71 8.14 4.15 4.58
N TRP A 72 7.51 4.60 5.66
CA TRP A 72 6.68 5.80 5.64
C TRP A 72 7.53 7.05 5.84
N ALA A 73 7.28 8.08 5.03
CA ALA A 73 7.85 9.40 5.28
C ALA A 73 7.48 9.90 6.70
N PRO A 74 8.37 10.62 7.40
CA PRO A 74 8.11 11.08 8.77
C PRO A 74 6.80 11.87 8.88
N GLY A 75 5.84 11.34 9.66
CA GLY A 75 4.50 11.94 9.82
C GLY A 75 3.64 11.98 8.54
N GLY A 76 4.10 11.34 7.47
CA GLY A 76 3.50 11.43 6.14
C GLY A 76 2.48 10.34 5.84
N LEU A 77 1.77 10.55 4.73
CA LEU A 77 0.83 9.60 4.12
C LEU A 77 1.42 8.92 2.88
N THR A 78 2.70 9.17 2.60
CA THR A 78 3.44 8.59 1.49
C THR A 78 4.48 7.64 2.04
N GLY A 79 4.66 6.49 1.39
CA GLY A 79 5.70 5.54 1.74
C GLY A 79 6.31 4.86 0.53
N GLU A 80 7.54 4.42 0.69
CA GLU A 80 8.25 3.57 -0.27
C GLU A 80 7.95 2.11 0.03
N VAL A 81 7.68 1.33 -1.02
CA VAL A 81 7.33 -0.09 -0.88
C VAL A 81 8.54 -0.93 -1.25
N THR A 82 8.93 -1.84 -0.36
CA THR A 82 10.06 -2.75 -0.56
C THR A 82 9.64 -4.19 -0.24
N PRO A 83 10.20 -5.20 -0.92
CA PRO A 83 10.08 -6.57 -0.45
C PRO A 83 10.71 -6.70 0.93
N ALA A 84 10.02 -7.36 1.86
CA ALA A 84 10.61 -7.70 3.15
C ALA A 84 11.84 -8.59 2.88
N GLN A 85 13.00 -8.19 3.41
CA GLN A 85 14.17 -9.05 3.38
C GLN A 85 13.88 -10.28 4.24
N ARG A 86 14.00 -11.47 3.65
CA ARG A 86 13.87 -12.76 4.35
C ARG A 86 15.10 -13.09 5.18
#